data_AF-A0A950B6P9-F1
#
_entry.id   AF-A0A950B6P9-F1
#
_cell.length_a   1.000
_cell.length_b   1.000
_cell.length_c   1.000
_cell.angle_alpha   90.00
_cell.angle_beta   90.00
_cell.angle_gamma   90.00
#
_symmetry.space_group_name_H-M   'P 1'
#
loop_
_entity.id
_entity.type
_entity.pdbx_description
1 polymer ?
#
loop_
_entity_poly.entity_id
_entity_poly.type
_entity_poly.pdbx_seq_one_letter_code
_entity_poly.pdbx_strand_id
1 'polypeptide(L)'
;MERERELAAEQAAVEQYAALDAYSTIVTTVAEVVIPSVASLQVSHRTRNGRLAQGAGSAVTITPDGFLVTSAHVVEGSHRGV
;
A
#
# COMPACT_ATOMS: atom_id res chain seq x y z
N MET A 1 42.09 9.18 20.10
CA MET A 1 40.95 8.97 21.01
C MET A 1 39.73 9.79 20.59
N GLU A 2 39.62 11.11 20.86
CA GLU A 2 38.42 11.89 20.48
C GLU A 2 38.23 12.02 18.97
N ARG A 3 39.29 12.35 18.24
CA ARG A 3 39.25 12.49 16.77
C ARG A 3 38.92 11.18 16.05
N GLU A 4 39.31 10.04 16.61
CA GLU A 4 38.96 8.72 16.05
C GLU A 4 37.48 8.38 16.30
N ARG A 5 36.94 8.78 17.46
CA ARG A 5 35.52 8.63 17.76
C ARG A 5 34.65 9.51 16.87
N GLU A 6 35.09 10.72 16.59
CA GLU A 6 34.41 11.66 15.70
C GLU A 6 34.36 11.13 14.26
N LEU A 7 35.49 10.63 13.74
CA LEU A 7 35.54 9.99 12.41
C LEU A 7 34.66 8.73 12.33
N ALA A 8 34.65 7.89 13.37
CA ALA A 8 33.78 6.71 13.41
C ALA A 8 32.29 7.09 13.46
N ALA A 9 31.93 8.18 14.17
CA ALA A 9 30.56 8.68 14.22
C ALA A 9 30.12 9.26 12.87
N GLU A 10 31.02 9.98 12.18
CA GLU A 10 30.77 10.49 10.82
C GLU A 10 30.59 9.34 9.82
N GLN A 11 31.44 8.31 9.88
CA GLN A 11 31.30 7.10 9.07
C GLN A 11 29.96 6.39 9.31
N ALA A 12 29.57 6.21 10.58
CA ALA A 12 28.29 5.60 10.93
C ALA A 12 27.10 6.42 10.41
N ALA A 13 27.18 7.76 10.44
CA ALA A 13 26.15 8.62 9.88
C ALA A 13 26.08 8.47 8.35
N VAL A 14 27.21 8.43 7.64
CA VAL A 14 27.27 8.20 6.19
C VAL A 14 26.66 6.84 5.82
N GLU A 15 27.02 5.78 6.54
CA GLU A 15 26.46 4.45 6.35
C GLU A 15 24.94 4.43 6.60
N GLN A 16 24.47 5.13 7.64
CA GLN A 16 23.05 5.25 7.93
C GLN A 16 22.31 6.01 6.82
N TYR A 17 22.87 7.11 6.31
CA TYR A 17 22.29 7.84 5.18
C TYR A 17 22.21 6.97 3.93
N ALA A 18 23.29 6.25 3.61
CA ALA A 18 23.30 5.33 2.48
C ALA A 18 22.24 4.21 2.64
N ALA A 19 22.06 3.69 3.86
CA ALA A 19 21.03 2.69 4.14
C ALA A 19 19.61 3.25 3.95
N LEU A 20 19.35 4.48 4.39
CA LEU A 20 18.05 5.14 4.21
C LEU A 20 17.76 5.49 2.75
N ASP A 21 18.79 5.89 1.99
CA ASP A 21 18.68 6.14 0.55
C ASP A 21 18.37 4.85 -0.23
N ALA A 22 19.06 3.76 0.09
CA ALA A 22 18.79 2.43 -0.46
C ALA A 22 17.38 1.96 -0.11
N TYR A 23 16.95 2.13 1.14
CA TYR A 23 15.58 1.80 1.57
C TYR A 23 14.53 2.60 0.78
N SER A 24 14.73 3.91 0.64
CA SER A 24 13.82 4.79 -0.11
C SER A 24 13.69 4.31 -1.56
N THR A 25 14.83 4.04 -2.21
CA THR A 25 14.87 3.53 -3.59
C THR A 25 14.11 2.21 -3.72
N ILE A 26 14.30 1.27 -2.79
CA ILE A 26 13.61 -0.02 -2.81
C ILE A 26 12.09 0.18 -2.68
N VAL A 27 11.64 1.00 -1.72
CA VAL A 27 10.21 1.22 -1.48
C VAL A 27 9.54 1.88 -2.66
N THR A 28 10.15 2.90 -3.26
CA THR A 28 9.58 3.60 -4.42
C THR A 28 9.53 2.70 -5.65
N THR A 29 10.59 1.94 -5.93
CA THR A 29 10.61 0.99 -7.05
C THR A 29 9.55 -0.11 -6.86
N VAL A 30 9.42 -0.66 -5.65
CA VAL A 30 8.35 -1.64 -5.37
C VAL A 30 6.98 -0.99 -5.64
N ALA A 31 6.73 0.20 -5.11
CA ALA A 31 5.46 0.89 -5.33
C ALA A 31 5.15 1.09 -6.82
N GLU A 32 6.12 1.55 -7.62
CA GLU A 32 5.98 1.70 -9.07
C GLU A 32 5.56 0.40 -9.77
N VAL A 33 6.10 -0.74 -9.32
CA VAL A 33 5.77 -2.06 -9.88
C VAL A 33 4.38 -2.53 -9.45
N VAL A 34 3.98 -2.33 -8.18
CA VAL A 34 2.75 -2.92 -7.66
C VAL A 34 1.51 -2.05 -7.89
N ILE A 35 1.64 -0.72 -7.94
CA ILE A 35 0.51 0.22 -8.08
C ILE A 35 -0.44 -0.14 -9.24
N PRO A 36 0.03 -0.51 -10.45
CA PRO A 36 -0.86 -0.90 -11.56
C PRO A 36 -1.76 -2.11 -11.27
N SER A 37 -1.38 -2.95 -10.29
CA SER A 37 -2.15 -4.12 -9.88
C SER A 37 -3.22 -3.82 -8.81
N VAL A 38 -3.25 -2.58 -8.29
CA VAL A 38 -4.15 -2.18 -7.20
C VAL A 38 -5.31 -1.34 -7.74
N ALA A 39 -6.53 -1.76 -7.44
CA ALA A 39 -7.76 -1.04 -7.79
C ALA A 39 -8.34 -0.32 -6.58
N SER A 40 -8.85 0.90 -6.80
CA SER A 40 -9.72 1.59 -5.85
C SER A 40 -11.15 1.10 -6.02
N LEU A 41 -11.76 0.60 -4.94
CA LEU A 41 -13.12 0.09 -4.92
C LEU A 41 -14.07 1.11 -4.32
N GLN A 42 -15.18 1.35 -5.02
CA GLN A 42 -16.36 2.01 -4.46
C GLN A 42 -17.50 0.99 -4.37
N VAL A 43 -17.99 0.78 -3.15
CA VAL A 43 -18.96 -0.27 -2.84
C VAL A 43 -20.25 0.39 -2.40
N SER A 44 -21.35 0.07 -3.06
CA SER A 44 -22.68 0.57 -2.68
C SER A 44 -23.54 -0.58 -2.15
N HIS A 45 -24.14 -0.40 -0.98
CA HIS A 45 -25.05 -1.39 -0.40
C HIS A 45 -26.34 -0.74 0.10
N ARG A 46 -27.41 -1.53 0.21
CA ARG A 46 -28.69 -1.06 0.73
C ARG A 46 -28.79 -1.37 2.21
N THR A 47 -29.04 -0.36 3.01
CA THR A 47 -29.29 -0.52 4.45
C THR A 47 -30.69 -1.08 4.72
N ARG A 48 -30.96 -1.57 5.94
CA ARG A 48 -32.29 -2.06 6.34
C ARG A 48 -33.43 -1.07 6.11
N ASN A 49 -33.15 0.23 6.16
CA ASN A 49 -34.13 1.30 5.93
C ASN A 49 -34.27 1.68 4.45
N GLY A 50 -33.73 0.87 3.53
CA GLY A 50 -33.81 1.07 2.09
C GLY A 50 -32.86 2.13 1.53
N ARG A 51 -32.10 2.84 2.38
CA ARG A 51 -31.13 3.88 1.98
C ARG A 51 -29.90 3.25 1.33
N LEU A 52 -29.38 3.90 0.28
CA LEU A 52 -28.09 3.56 -0.31
C LEU A 52 -26.97 4.10 0.58
N ALA A 53 -26.07 3.21 1.01
CA ALA A 53 -24.85 3.54 1.71
C ALA A 53 -23.65 3.25 0.82
N GLN A 54 -22.59 4.03 0.96
CA GLN A 54 -21.34 3.88 0.24
C GLN A 54 -20.23 3.45 1.20
N GLY A 55 -19.38 2.56 0.73
CA GLY A 55 -18.12 2.14 1.34
C GLY A 55 -17.00 2.23 0.32
N ALA A 56 -15.76 2.24 0.80
CA ALA A 56 -14.57 2.29 -0.03
C ALA A 56 -13.55 1.24 0.45
N GLY A 57 -12.70 0.80 -0.47
CA GLY A 57 -11.62 -0.11 -0.16
C GLY A 57 -10.66 -0.28 -1.33
N SER A 58 -9.78 -1.27 -1.23
CA SER A 58 -8.82 -1.60 -2.28
C SER A 58 -8.90 -3.07 -2.64
N ALA A 59 -8.52 -3.39 -3.86
CA ALA A 59 -8.37 -4.74 -4.34
C ALA A 59 -7.05 -4.90 -5.09
N VAL A 60 -6.55 -6.13 -5.18
CA VAL A 60 -5.38 -6.47 -5.99
C VAL A 60 -5.78 -7.48 -7.05
N THR A 61 -5.31 -7.27 -8.28
CA THR A 61 -5.50 -8.25 -9.36
C THR A 61 -4.61 -9.48 -9.15
N ILE A 62 -5.23 -10.66 -9.28
CA ILE A 62 -4.54 -11.96 -9.15
C ILE A 62 -4.49 -12.71 -10.48
N THR A 63 -5.25 -12.26 -11.49
CA THR A 63 -5.27 -12.86 -12.82
C THR A 63 -5.40 -11.81 -13.93
N PRO A 64 -4.91 -12.09 -15.16
CA PRO A 64 -5.02 -11.17 -16.29
C PRO A 64 -6.45 -10.92 -16.78
N ASP A 65 -7.38 -11.84 -16.52
CA ASP A 65 -8.80 -11.74 -16.90
C ASP A 65 -9.65 -10.97 -15.88
N GLY A 66 -9.02 -10.37 -14.88
CA GLY A 66 -9.65 -9.37 -14.02
C GLY A 66 -10.21 -9.91 -12.70
N PHE A 67 -9.80 -11.09 -12.24
CA PHE A 67 -10.12 -11.50 -10.88
C PHE A 67 -9.32 -10.68 -9.85
N LEU A 68 -10.05 -10.11 -8.90
CA LEU A 68 -9.54 -9.25 -7.84
C LEU A 68 -9.74 -9.90 -6.48
N VAL A 69 -8.81 -9.66 -5.55
CA VAL A 69 -8.93 -10.05 -4.14
C VAL A 69 -9.01 -8.81 -3.25
N THR A 70 -9.92 -8.84 -2.28
CA THR A 70 -10.08 -7.82 -1.24
C THR A 70 -10.48 -8.47 0.09
N SER A 71 -10.50 -7.68 1.16
CA SER A 71 -11.02 -8.14 2.45
C SER A 71 -12.53 -8.32 2.40
N ALA A 72 -13.07 -9.37 3.03
CA ALA A 72 -14.50 -9.67 3.00
C ALA A 72 -15.38 -8.51 3.47
N HIS A 73 -14.96 -7.78 4.51
CA HIS A 73 -15.70 -6.64 5.04
C HIS A 73 -15.83 -5.47 4.05
N VAL A 74 -14.96 -5.36 3.04
CA VAL A 74 -15.03 -4.29 2.03
C VAL A 74 -16.29 -4.44 1.18
N VAL A 75 -16.66 -5.69 0.88
CA VAL A 75 -17.81 -6.02 0.02
C VAL A 75 -19.03 -6.50 0.81
N GLU A 76 -18.96 -6.52 2.13
CA GLU A 76 -20.06 -6.96 2.98
C GLU A 76 -21.32 -6.11 2.76
N GLY A 77 -22.48 -6.77 2.67
CA GLY A 77 -23.76 -6.12 2.37
C GLY A 77 -23.93 -5.66 0.92
N SER A 78 -22.86 -5.66 0.11
CA SER A 78 -22.97 -5.49 -1.34
C SER A 78 -23.33 -6.82 -1.98
N HIS A 79 -24.40 -6.82 -2.76
CA HIS A 79 -24.84 -7.99 -3.53
C HIS A 79 -24.64 -7.81 -5.03
N ARG A 80 -24.11 -6.67 -5.47
CA ARG A 80 -23.85 -6.34 -6.88
C ARG A 80 -22.61 -5.47 -7.00
N GLY A 81 -21.71 -5.82 -7.91
CA GLY A 81 -20.71 -4.89 -8.45
C GLY A 81 -21.33 -3.96 -9.50
N VAL A 82 -20.63 -2.88 -9.84
CA VAL A 82 -20.90 -2.04 -11.01
C VAL A 82 -20.03 -2.45 -12.18
#